data_AF-A0A957EZP0-F1
#
_entry.id   AF-A0A957EZP0-F1
#
_cell.length_a   1.000
_cell.length_b   1.000
_cell.length_c   1.000
_cell.angle_alpha   90.00
_cell.angle_beta   90.00
_cell.angle_gamma   90.00
#
_symmetry.space_group_name_H-M   'P 1'
#
loop_
_entity.id
_entity.type
_entity.pdbx_description
1 polymer ?
#
loop_
_entity_poly.entity_id
_entity_poly.type
_entity_poly.pdbx_seq_one_letter_code
_entity_poly.pdbx_strand_id
1 'polypeptide(L)'
;MQQLVGAPIVIIDGYGGVLWDNFQQQLNAALLDCGVQAAWLDVSAAMVAPDKIEALAAPFLGGDDPIFGTRFTGSLADFFDSEKLAALQPDSAASMTVLYGCGAALAGWQGRLVYLDVPKNEIQFRSRAGSITNLGAAAPESPKKMYKRFYFVDWVALNQHKADLLPRIDLFVDAQRPDEPTAVSGDAVRAGLTAMSQNFFRVRPWFEPGPWGGQWIKEQMPQLARDVPNYAWSFELITPENGICFESDGR
;
A
#
# COMPACT_ATOMS: atom_id res chain seq x y z
N MET A 1 -11.82 -1.10 -14.67
CA MET A 1 -11.70 -1.53 -16.08
C MET A 1 -11.94 -0.42 -17.09
N GLN A 2 -13.14 0.15 -17.22
CA GLN A 2 -13.42 1.18 -18.24
C GLN A 2 -12.49 2.41 -18.19
N GLN A 3 -11.97 2.75 -17.01
CA GLN A 3 -11.04 3.89 -16.84
C GLN A 3 -9.58 3.59 -17.22
N LEU A 4 -9.23 2.35 -17.56
CA LEU A 4 -7.89 1.93 -17.98
C LEU A 4 -7.83 1.55 -19.47
N VAL A 5 -8.93 1.02 -20.01
CA VAL A 5 -9.02 0.65 -21.43
C VAL A 5 -8.81 1.89 -22.30
N GLY A 6 -7.85 1.81 -23.24
CA GLY A 6 -7.47 2.91 -24.13
C GLY A 6 -6.26 3.73 -23.68
N ALA A 7 -5.75 3.52 -22.46
CA ALA A 7 -4.46 4.10 -22.05
C ALA A 7 -3.30 3.22 -22.55
N PRO A 8 -2.39 3.72 -23.41
CA PRO A 8 -1.27 2.92 -23.91
C PRO A 8 -0.20 2.66 -22.85
N ILE A 9 -0.09 3.52 -21.85
CA ILE A 9 0.87 3.41 -20.75
C ILE A 9 0.10 3.55 -19.44
N VAL A 10 0.21 2.54 -18.58
CA VAL A 10 -0.38 2.53 -17.24
C VAL A 10 0.74 2.30 -16.23
N ILE A 11 0.79 3.15 -15.20
CA ILE A 11 1.69 3.01 -14.06
C ILE A 11 0.83 2.63 -12.86
N ILE A 12 1.11 1.47 -12.26
CA ILE A 12 0.40 0.95 -11.09
C ILE A 12 1.37 0.97 -9.91
N ASP A 13 1.42 2.11 -9.22
CA ASP A 13 2.16 2.24 -7.97
C ASP A 13 1.29 1.80 -6.79
N GLY A 14 1.87 1.63 -5.62
CA GLY A 14 1.10 1.25 -4.45
C GLY A 14 1.91 1.19 -3.17
N TYR A 15 1.19 1.09 -2.07
CA TYR A 15 1.77 1.03 -0.74
C TYR A 15 2.33 -0.37 -0.41
N GLY A 16 3.11 -0.45 0.66
CA GLY A 16 3.59 -1.73 1.18
C GLY A 16 2.43 -2.65 1.59
N GLY A 17 2.61 -3.96 1.38
CA GLY A 17 1.62 -4.97 1.76
C GLY A 17 0.56 -5.27 0.70
N VAL A 18 0.55 -4.60 -0.46
CA VAL A 18 -0.23 -5.00 -1.64
C VAL A 18 0.17 -6.41 -2.08
N LEU A 19 -0.83 -7.25 -2.40
CA LEU A 19 -0.61 -8.59 -2.97
C LEU A 19 -0.50 -8.47 -4.49
N TRP A 20 0.68 -8.10 -4.97
CA TRP A 20 0.92 -7.74 -6.37
C TRP A 20 0.60 -8.86 -7.36
N ASP A 21 1.01 -10.10 -7.09
CA ASP A 21 0.73 -11.25 -7.97
C ASP A 21 -0.78 -11.46 -8.17
N ASN A 22 -1.55 -11.40 -7.07
CA ASN A 22 -3.00 -11.58 -7.11
C ASN A 22 -3.67 -10.44 -7.90
N PHE A 23 -3.29 -9.19 -7.64
CA PHE A 23 -3.85 -8.04 -8.36
C PHE A 23 -3.48 -8.06 -9.85
N GLN A 24 -2.22 -8.36 -10.18
CA GLN A 24 -1.74 -8.44 -11.56
C GLN A 24 -2.49 -9.52 -12.34
N GLN A 25 -2.66 -10.71 -11.75
CA GLN A 25 -3.38 -11.81 -12.40
C GLN A 25 -4.85 -11.45 -12.68
N GLN A 26 -5.54 -10.88 -11.69
CA GLN A 26 -6.95 -10.48 -11.84
C GLN A 26 -7.11 -9.36 -12.88
N LEU A 27 -6.26 -8.32 -12.82
CA LEU A 27 -6.33 -7.22 -13.78
C LEU A 27 -5.96 -7.68 -15.19
N ASN A 28 -4.97 -8.57 -15.33
CA ASN A 28 -4.60 -9.15 -16.62
C ASN A 28 -5.76 -9.97 -17.21
N ALA A 29 -6.43 -10.82 -16.42
CA ALA A 29 -7.60 -11.56 -16.87
C ALA A 29 -8.71 -10.61 -17.34
N ALA A 30 -9.01 -9.56 -16.56
CA ALA A 30 -10.03 -8.59 -16.92
C ALA A 30 -9.66 -7.78 -18.19
N LEU A 31 -8.38 -7.48 -18.42
CA LEU A 31 -7.90 -6.82 -19.64
C LEU A 31 -8.07 -7.73 -20.86
N LEU A 32 -7.75 -9.02 -20.73
CA LEU A 32 -7.95 -10.01 -21.79
C LEU A 32 -9.42 -10.18 -22.15
N ASP A 33 -10.32 -10.18 -21.17
CA ASP A 33 -11.78 -10.20 -21.40
C ASP A 33 -12.27 -8.97 -22.19
N CYS A 34 -11.52 -7.85 -22.10
CA CYS A 34 -11.75 -6.64 -22.89
C CYS A 34 -11.00 -6.64 -24.24
N GLY A 35 -10.33 -7.72 -24.61
CA GLY A 35 -9.53 -7.84 -25.83
C GLY A 35 -8.19 -7.08 -25.79
N VAL A 36 -7.69 -6.72 -24.61
CA VAL A 36 -6.42 -6.00 -24.42
C VAL A 36 -5.36 -6.97 -23.92
N GLN A 37 -4.29 -7.15 -24.71
CA GLN A 37 -3.09 -7.86 -24.27
C GLN A 37 -2.05 -6.83 -23.83
N ALA A 38 -1.80 -6.76 -22.52
CA ALA A 38 -0.84 -5.83 -21.95
C ALA A 38 0.55 -6.47 -21.80
N ALA A 39 1.61 -5.70 -22.08
CA ALA A 39 2.97 -6.02 -21.66
C ALA A 39 3.15 -5.58 -20.21
N TRP A 40 3.66 -6.46 -19.35
CA TRP A 40 3.80 -6.21 -17.91
C TRP A 40 5.27 -6.13 -17.51
N LEU A 41 5.63 -5.08 -16.77
CA LEU A 41 6.95 -4.93 -16.15
C LEU A 41 6.77 -4.77 -14.65
N ASP A 42 7.53 -5.54 -13.88
CA ASP A 42 7.58 -5.41 -12.42
C ASP A 42 8.75 -4.51 -12.01
N VAL A 43 8.46 -3.41 -11.31
CA VAL A 43 9.47 -2.47 -10.82
C VAL A 43 10.40 -3.12 -9.77
N SER A 44 9.98 -4.21 -9.12
CA SER A 44 10.80 -4.94 -8.15
C SER A 44 12.13 -5.42 -8.73
N ALA A 45 12.18 -5.66 -10.05
CA ALA A 45 13.39 -6.03 -10.79
C ALA A 45 14.49 -4.94 -10.73
N ALA A 46 14.10 -3.69 -10.47
CA ALA A 46 15.02 -2.56 -10.33
C ALA A 46 15.41 -2.26 -8.87
N MET A 47 14.93 -3.02 -7.89
CA MET A 47 15.36 -2.84 -6.50
C MET A 47 16.85 -3.19 -6.33
N VAL A 48 17.50 -2.52 -5.38
CA VAL A 48 18.83 -2.95 -4.94
C VAL A 48 18.74 -4.29 -4.21
N ALA A 49 19.87 -5.00 -4.10
CA ALA A 49 19.89 -6.31 -3.44
C ALA A 49 19.39 -6.23 -1.98
N PRO A 50 18.71 -7.27 -1.46
CA PRO A 50 18.18 -7.28 -0.09
C PRO A 50 19.19 -6.86 0.98
N ASP A 51 20.44 -7.35 0.91
CA ASP A 51 21.50 -6.99 1.88
C ASP A 51 21.80 -5.48 1.89
N LYS A 52 21.72 -4.81 0.74
CA LYS A 52 21.88 -3.35 0.66
C LYS A 52 20.69 -2.62 1.29
N ILE A 53 19.48 -3.15 1.12
CA ILE A 53 18.27 -2.61 1.75
C ILE A 53 18.32 -2.79 3.26
N GLU A 54 18.80 -3.93 3.74
CA GLU A 54 19.02 -4.16 5.17
C GLU A 54 20.07 -3.19 5.74
N ALA A 55 21.18 -2.98 5.03
CA ALA A 55 22.20 -2.00 5.41
C ALA A 55 21.65 -0.55 5.41
N LEU A 56 20.75 -0.22 4.48
CA LEU A 56 20.06 1.08 4.43
C LEU A 56 19.14 1.28 5.64
N ALA A 57 18.41 0.23 6.04
CA ALA A 57 17.45 0.28 7.14
C ALA A 57 18.11 0.21 8.53
N ALA A 58 19.19 -0.56 8.68
CA ALA A 58 19.81 -0.90 9.97
C ALA A 58 20.10 0.30 10.90
N PRO A 59 20.64 1.45 10.42
CA PRO A 59 20.91 2.61 11.27
C PRO A 59 19.68 3.18 11.99
N PHE A 60 18.48 2.91 11.47
CA PHE A 60 17.21 3.44 11.95
C PHE A 60 16.50 2.48 12.92
N LEU A 61 17.00 1.25 13.05
CA LEU A 61 16.36 0.21 13.86
C LEU A 61 16.87 0.15 15.31
N GLY A 62 17.74 1.07 15.74
CA GLY A 62 18.16 1.17 17.15
C GLY A 62 19.00 -0.01 17.67
N GLY A 63 19.59 -0.82 16.77
CA GLY A 63 20.41 -1.97 17.14
C GLY A 63 19.62 -3.03 17.93
N ASP A 64 20.13 -3.40 19.10
CA ASP A 64 19.54 -4.41 19.98
C ASP A 64 18.35 -3.90 20.81
N ASP A 65 18.00 -2.61 20.72
CA ASP A 65 16.84 -2.09 21.43
C ASP A 65 15.57 -2.80 20.94
N PRO A 66 14.76 -3.41 21.81
CA PRO A 66 13.61 -4.19 21.39
C PRO A 66 12.42 -3.33 20.90
N ILE A 67 12.45 -2.01 21.08
CA ILE A 67 11.30 -1.11 20.90
C ILE A 67 11.67 0.11 20.06
N PHE A 68 12.74 0.84 20.40
CA PHE A 68 13.04 2.15 19.87
C PHE A 68 13.94 2.12 18.64
N GLY A 69 13.72 3.09 17.75
CA GLY A 69 14.49 3.37 16.55
C GLY A 69 14.39 4.86 16.23
N THR A 70 14.94 5.26 15.09
CA THR A 70 14.85 6.64 14.57
C THR A 70 14.12 6.64 13.24
N ARG A 71 13.45 7.74 12.90
CA ARG A 71 12.74 7.81 11.61
C ARG A 71 13.73 7.86 10.47
N PHE A 72 13.47 7.06 9.43
CA PHE A 72 14.22 7.07 8.18
C PHE A 72 14.24 8.48 7.58
N THR A 73 15.41 8.91 7.15
CA THR A 73 15.66 10.25 6.60
C THR A 73 15.90 10.24 5.09
N GLY A 74 15.91 9.05 4.47
CA GLY A 74 16.00 8.90 3.02
C GLY A 74 14.64 8.93 2.33
N SER A 75 14.62 8.48 1.09
CA SER A 75 13.44 8.40 0.23
C SER A 75 13.19 6.98 -0.27
N LEU A 76 12.02 6.74 -0.86
CA LEU A 76 11.74 5.45 -1.51
C LEU A 76 12.73 5.13 -2.63
N ALA A 77 13.27 6.14 -3.31
CA ALA A 77 14.24 5.96 -4.39
C ALA A 77 15.55 5.29 -3.93
N ASP A 78 15.91 5.40 -2.66
CA ASP A 78 17.13 4.77 -2.11
C ASP A 78 17.05 3.23 -2.09
N PHE A 79 15.85 2.66 -2.27
CA PHE A 79 15.61 1.21 -2.37
C PHE A 79 15.83 0.67 -3.78
N PHE A 80 16.10 1.54 -4.76
CA PHE A 80 16.19 1.18 -6.17
C PHE A 80 17.55 1.51 -6.77
N ASP A 81 17.93 0.68 -7.74
CA ASP A 81 19.05 0.94 -8.63
C ASP A 81 18.57 1.88 -9.75
N SER A 82 19.16 3.07 -9.82
CA SER A 82 18.72 4.12 -10.75
C SER A 82 18.94 3.74 -12.22
N GLU A 83 19.98 2.96 -12.54
CA GLU A 83 20.23 2.49 -13.90
C GLU A 83 19.20 1.44 -14.31
N LYS A 84 18.88 0.51 -13.40
CA LYS A 84 17.84 -0.50 -13.66
C LYS A 84 16.46 0.14 -13.79
N LEU A 85 16.12 1.12 -12.94
CA LEU A 85 14.87 1.87 -13.06
C LEU A 85 14.77 2.57 -14.43
N ALA A 86 15.84 3.25 -14.86
CA ALA A 86 15.87 3.92 -16.15
C ALA A 86 15.81 2.94 -17.33
N ALA A 87 16.25 1.69 -17.16
CA ALA A 87 16.18 0.66 -18.17
C ALA A 87 14.77 0.07 -18.36
N LEU A 88 13.85 0.24 -17.40
CA LEU A 88 12.45 -0.13 -17.57
C LEU A 88 11.82 0.87 -18.55
N GLN A 89 11.57 0.42 -19.78
CA GLN A 89 10.98 1.23 -20.84
C GLN A 89 9.69 0.59 -21.37
N PRO A 90 8.69 1.39 -21.79
CA PRO A 90 7.47 0.86 -22.39
C PRO A 90 7.78 0.01 -23.63
N ASP A 91 7.03 -1.08 -23.83
CA ASP A 91 7.13 -1.86 -25.06
C ASP A 91 6.38 -1.14 -26.18
N SER A 92 7.12 -0.68 -27.19
CA SER A 92 6.57 0.05 -28.34
C SER A 92 5.75 -0.83 -29.28
N ALA A 93 5.88 -2.15 -29.21
CA ALA A 93 5.09 -3.09 -29.99
C ALA A 93 3.77 -3.47 -29.30
N ALA A 94 3.65 -3.23 -27.99
CA ALA A 94 2.45 -3.54 -27.23
C ALA A 94 1.40 -2.44 -27.35
N SER A 95 0.12 -2.83 -27.47
CA SER A 95 -1.00 -1.86 -27.45
C SER A 95 -1.18 -1.18 -26.09
N MET A 96 -0.72 -1.84 -25.02
CA MET A 96 -0.69 -1.32 -23.67
C MET A 96 0.55 -1.87 -22.96
N THR A 97 1.30 -1.00 -22.29
CA THR A 97 2.33 -1.42 -21.34
C THR A 97 1.95 -1.00 -19.92
N VAL A 98 2.10 -1.92 -18.97
CA VAL A 98 1.82 -1.72 -17.56
C VAL A 98 3.11 -1.92 -16.77
N LEU A 99 3.58 -0.85 -16.12
CA LEU A 99 4.61 -0.94 -15.09
C LEU A 99 3.92 -0.98 -13.73
N TYR A 100 4.22 -1.98 -12.91
CA TYR A 100 3.56 -2.16 -11.62
C TYR A 100 4.54 -2.46 -10.49
N GLY A 101 4.06 -2.24 -9.27
CA GLY A 101 4.79 -2.55 -8.04
C GLY A 101 5.03 -1.30 -7.20
N CYS A 102 5.47 -1.53 -5.96
CA CYS A 102 5.76 -0.45 -5.02
C CYS A 102 6.90 0.43 -5.56
N GLY A 103 6.66 1.71 -5.81
CA GLY A 103 7.65 2.62 -6.40
C GLY A 103 7.66 2.64 -7.93
N ALA A 104 6.69 2.04 -8.62
CA ALA A 104 6.59 2.06 -10.08
C ALA A 104 6.68 3.46 -10.69
N ALA A 105 6.13 4.49 -10.04
CA ALA A 105 6.16 5.86 -10.52
C ALA A 105 7.57 6.49 -10.52
N LEU A 106 8.54 5.90 -9.81
CA LEU A 106 9.93 6.35 -9.81
C LEU A 106 10.62 6.16 -11.17
N ALA A 107 10.10 5.27 -12.04
CA ALA A 107 10.60 5.11 -13.40
C ALA A 107 10.35 6.33 -14.30
N GLY A 108 9.54 7.30 -13.85
CA GLY A 108 9.34 8.58 -14.56
C GLY A 108 8.50 8.48 -15.84
N TRP A 109 7.81 7.36 -16.05
CA TRP A 109 6.92 7.17 -17.20
C TRP A 109 5.78 8.19 -17.22
N GLN A 110 5.33 8.53 -18.44
CA GLN A 110 4.18 9.41 -18.67
C GLN A 110 2.99 8.56 -19.12
N GLY A 111 1.98 8.43 -18.26
CA GLY A 111 0.83 7.57 -18.49
C GLY A 111 -0.20 7.70 -17.37
N ARG A 112 -1.23 6.86 -17.40
CA ARG A 112 -2.29 6.84 -16.38
C ARG A 112 -1.73 6.27 -15.07
N LEU A 113 -1.82 7.02 -13.97
CA LEU A 113 -1.27 6.65 -12.66
C LEU A 113 -2.32 6.05 -11.72
N VAL A 114 -2.32 4.74 -11.58
CA VAL A 114 -3.12 4.01 -10.60
C VAL A 114 -2.32 3.84 -9.32
N TYR A 115 -2.94 4.08 -8.16
CA TYR A 115 -2.32 3.88 -6.86
C TYR A 115 -3.10 2.88 -6.02
N LEU A 116 -2.47 1.77 -5.65
CA LEU A 116 -3.04 0.74 -4.78
C LEU A 116 -2.71 1.04 -3.32
N ASP A 117 -3.75 1.14 -2.49
CA ASP A 117 -3.61 1.45 -1.08
C ASP A 117 -4.07 0.27 -0.22
N VAL A 118 -3.36 0.04 0.89
CA VAL A 118 -3.69 -0.97 1.88
C VAL A 118 -3.59 -0.33 3.27
N PRO A 119 -4.65 -0.39 4.09
CA PRO A 119 -4.61 0.11 5.46
C PRO A 119 -3.54 -0.59 6.32
N LYS A 120 -2.88 0.15 7.21
CA LYS A 120 -1.75 -0.39 7.99
C LYS A 120 -2.13 -1.58 8.90
N ASN A 121 -3.34 -1.61 9.43
CA ASN A 121 -3.84 -2.77 10.17
C ASN A 121 -3.88 -4.04 9.31
N GLU A 122 -4.27 -3.91 8.04
CA GLU A 122 -4.25 -5.01 7.06
C GLU A 122 -2.82 -5.44 6.73
N ILE A 123 -1.89 -4.50 6.56
CA ILE A 123 -0.46 -4.80 6.41
C ILE A 123 0.05 -5.60 7.62
N GLN A 124 -0.34 -5.22 8.83
CA GLN A 124 0.05 -5.96 10.04
C GLN A 124 -0.55 -7.37 10.10
N PHE A 125 -1.82 -7.57 9.69
CA PHE A 125 -2.42 -8.90 9.60
C PHE A 125 -1.67 -9.77 8.60
N ARG A 126 -1.41 -9.25 7.40
CA ARG A 126 -0.63 -9.92 6.34
C ARG A 126 0.77 -10.27 6.81
N SER A 127 1.46 -9.36 7.50
CA SER A 127 2.79 -9.60 8.08
C SER A 127 2.76 -10.70 9.14
N ARG A 128 1.77 -10.71 10.05
CA ARG A 128 1.59 -11.78 11.04
C ARG A 128 1.29 -13.14 10.41
N ALA A 129 0.58 -13.14 9.29
CA ALA A 129 0.31 -14.34 8.49
C ALA A 129 1.52 -14.79 7.65
N GLY A 130 2.61 -14.00 7.59
CA GLY A 130 3.77 -14.28 6.76
C GLY A 130 3.53 -14.12 5.26
N SER A 131 2.45 -13.45 4.85
CA SER A 131 2.06 -13.32 3.44
C SER A 131 2.70 -12.13 2.72
N ILE A 132 3.45 -11.30 3.45
CA ILE A 132 4.18 -10.15 2.92
C ILE A 132 5.54 -10.04 3.63
N THR A 133 6.44 -9.27 3.04
CA THR A 133 7.73 -8.90 3.65
C THR A 133 7.80 -7.39 3.88
N ASN A 134 8.83 -6.94 4.62
CA ASN A 134 9.23 -5.53 4.56
C ASN A 134 9.72 -5.18 3.16
N LEU A 135 9.67 -3.90 2.79
CA LEU A 135 9.99 -3.45 1.43
C LEU A 135 11.38 -3.98 0.97
N GLY A 136 11.40 -4.80 -0.08
CA GLY A 136 12.64 -5.36 -0.65
C GLY A 136 13.37 -6.39 0.23
N ALA A 137 12.77 -6.83 1.33
CA ALA A 137 13.29 -7.94 2.11
C ALA A 137 13.04 -9.28 1.40
N ALA A 138 14.02 -10.18 1.44
CA ALA A 138 13.97 -11.47 0.77
C ALA A 138 12.97 -12.46 1.40
N ALA A 139 12.70 -12.32 2.70
CA ALA A 139 11.85 -13.22 3.46
C ALA A 139 11.13 -12.45 4.59
N PRO A 140 9.99 -12.97 5.09
CA PRO A 140 9.36 -12.43 6.28
C PRO A 140 10.24 -12.66 7.52
N GLU A 141 10.11 -11.76 8.48
CA GLU A 141 10.79 -11.81 9.78
C GLU A 141 9.76 -11.93 10.91
N SER A 142 10.21 -12.01 12.16
CA SER A 142 9.26 -12.00 13.28
C SER A 142 8.34 -10.76 13.22
N PRO A 143 7.04 -10.87 13.54
CA PRO A 143 6.10 -9.75 13.42
C PRO A 143 6.56 -8.48 14.16
N LYS A 144 7.24 -8.65 15.29
CA LYS A 144 7.79 -7.54 16.08
C LYS A 144 8.90 -6.80 15.33
N LYS A 145 9.85 -7.52 14.72
CA LYS A 145 10.91 -6.91 13.91
C LYS A 145 10.34 -6.24 12.66
N MET A 146 9.41 -6.91 11.98
CA MET A 146 8.78 -6.36 10.78
C MET A 146 8.03 -5.08 11.09
N TYR A 147 7.22 -5.06 12.16
CA TYR A 147 6.51 -3.88 12.63
C TYR A 147 7.45 -2.72 12.95
N LYS A 148 8.54 -3.00 13.68
CA LYS A 148 9.55 -1.99 14.00
C LYS A 148 10.12 -1.35 12.73
N ARG A 149 10.49 -2.17 11.75
CA ARG A 149 11.00 -1.69 10.46
C ARG A 149 9.93 -0.94 9.65
N PHE A 150 8.69 -1.42 9.62
CA PHE A 150 7.59 -0.70 8.99
C PHE A 150 7.45 0.71 9.57
N TYR A 151 7.42 0.81 10.90
CA TYR A 151 7.20 2.07 11.60
C TYR A 151 8.33 3.09 11.39
N PHE A 152 9.58 2.66 11.55
CA PHE A 152 10.73 3.56 11.49
C PHE A 152 11.24 3.80 10.06
N VAL A 153 11.04 2.86 9.14
CA VAL A 153 11.65 2.88 7.80
C VAL A 153 10.59 2.86 6.70
N ASP A 154 9.95 1.71 6.46
CA ASP A 154 9.19 1.49 5.24
C ASP A 154 8.01 2.49 5.13
N TRP A 155 7.20 2.64 6.18
CA TRP A 155 6.07 3.58 6.15
C TRP A 155 6.54 5.03 6.05
N VAL A 156 7.71 5.38 6.57
CA VAL A 156 8.24 6.74 6.43
C VAL A 156 8.53 7.04 4.96
N ALA A 157 9.25 6.15 4.28
CA ALA A 157 9.55 6.27 2.85
C ALA A 157 8.28 6.23 1.98
N LEU A 158 7.38 5.30 2.26
CA LEU A 158 6.16 5.10 1.48
C LEU A 158 5.13 6.23 1.67
N ASN A 159 5.01 6.78 2.89
CA ASN A 159 4.12 7.93 3.12
C ASN A 159 4.61 9.17 2.36
N GLN A 160 5.93 9.41 2.34
CA GLN A 160 6.51 10.51 1.58
C GLN A 160 6.22 10.33 0.08
N HIS A 161 6.52 9.15 -0.47
CA HIS A 161 6.24 8.83 -1.87
C HIS A 161 4.77 8.99 -2.25
N LYS A 162 3.85 8.45 -1.44
CA LYS A 162 2.40 8.62 -1.66
C LYS A 162 1.98 10.09 -1.63
N ALA A 163 2.53 10.89 -0.72
CA ALA A 163 2.25 12.31 -0.63
C ALA A 163 2.71 13.06 -1.89
N ASP A 164 3.88 12.71 -2.42
CA ASP A 164 4.43 13.30 -3.65
C ASP A 164 3.61 12.93 -4.90
N LEU A 165 3.03 11.72 -4.92
CA LEU A 165 2.15 11.27 -6.01
C LEU A 165 0.72 11.80 -5.91
N LEU A 166 0.20 12.07 -4.70
CA LEU A 166 -1.20 12.45 -4.44
C LEU A 166 -1.79 13.50 -5.42
N PRO A 167 -1.07 14.57 -5.81
CA PRO A 167 -1.60 15.59 -6.73
C PRO A 167 -1.92 15.05 -8.14
N ARG A 168 -1.28 13.97 -8.56
CA ARG A 168 -1.32 13.45 -9.94
C ARG A 168 -1.86 12.02 -10.05
N ILE A 169 -2.26 11.39 -8.95
CA ILE A 169 -2.92 10.08 -8.99
C ILE A 169 -4.23 10.22 -9.75
N ASP A 170 -4.42 9.33 -10.71
CA ASP A 170 -5.56 9.27 -11.60
C ASP A 170 -6.70 8.42 -11.03
N LEU A 171 -6.32 7.31 -10.39
CA LEU A 171 -7.24 6.36 -9.76
C LEU A 171 -6.62 5.81 -8.48
N PHE A 172 -7.34 5.87 -7.38
CA PHE A 172 -7.03 5.12 -6.17
C PHE A 172 -7.77 3.79 -6.19
N VAL A 173 -7.09 2.72 -5.80
CA VAL A 173 -7.65 1.39 -5.64
C VAL A 173 -7.47 0.96 -4.19
N ASP A 174 -8.58 0.64 -3.51
CA ASP A 174 -8.53 -0.04 -2.23
C ASP A 174 -8.21 -1.51 -2.46
N ALA A 175 -6.99 -1.91 -2.10
CA ALA A 175 -6.48 -3.27 -2.22
C ALA A 175 -6.54 -4.05 -0.89
N GLN A 176 -7.35 -3.59 0.07
CA GLN A 176 -7.56 -4.30 1.34
C GLN A 176 -8.23 -5.66 1.10
N ARG A 177 -9.18 -5.74 0.16
CA ARG A 177 -9.88 -6.99 -0.21
C ARG A 177 -9.34 -7.51 -1.55
N PRO A 178 -8.49 -8.55 -1.56
CA PRO A 178 -7.84 -9.01 -2.78
C PRO A 178 -8.83 -9.41 -3.88
N ASP A 179 -9.94 -10.05 -3.52
CA ASP A 179 -10.93 -10.57 -4.47
C ASP A 179 -12.00 -9.53 -4.87
N GLU A 180 -12.04 -8.38 -4.19
CA GLU A 180 -13.03 -7.32 -4.42
C GLU A 180 -12.39 -5.92 -4.35
N PRO A 181 -11.42 -5.59 -5.21
CA PRO A 181 -10.82 -4.26 -5.22
C PRO A 181 -11.87 -3.21 -5.66
N THR A 182 -12.00 -2.15 -4.86
CA THR A 182 -12.82 -0.98 -5.22
C THR A 182 -11.92 0.17 -5.66
N ALA A 183 -12.46 1.08 -6.47
CA ALA A 183 -11.67 2.17 -7.02
C ALA A 183 -12.44 3.49 -7.06
N VAL A 184 -11.72 4.59 -6.86
CA VAL A 184 -12.25 5.96 -6.86
C VAL A 184 -11.29 6.87 -7.64
N SER A 185 -11.83 7.85 -8.36
CA SER A 185 -10.98 8.79 -9.11
C SER A 185 -10.13 9.62 -8.17
N GLY A 186 -8.92 9.97 -8.60
CA GLY A 186 -8.04 10.84 -7.82
C GLY A 186 -8.67 12.20 -7.52
N ASP A 187 -9.45 12.74 -8.47
CA ASP A 187 -10.16 14.02 -8.29
C ASP A 187 -11.19 13.95 -7.17
N ALA A 188 -11.95 12.86 -7.09
CA ALA A 188 -12.93 12.67 -6.02
C ALA A 188 -12.25 12.56 -4.65
N VAL A 189 -11.11 11.84 -4.57
CA VAL A 189 -10.33 11.76 -3.32
C VAL A 189 -9.80 13.13 -2.91
N ARG A 190 -9.20 13.89 -3.83
CA ARG A 190 -8.69 15.24 -3.54
C ARG A 190 -9.81 16.20 -3.13
N ALA A 191 -10.96 16.14 -3.79
CA ALA A 191 -12.13 16.94 -3.43
C ALA A 191 -12.65 16.58 -2.03
N GLY A 192 -12.76 15.28 -1.73
CA GLY A 192 -13.16 14.79 -0.42
C GLY A 192 -12.20 15.20 0.69
N LEU A 193 -10.88 15.05 0.47
CA LEU A 193 -9.86 15.52 1.41
C LEU A 193 -9.94 17.03 1.66
N THR A 194 -10.19 17.81 0.60
CA THR A 194 -10.36 19.28 0.70
C THR A 194 -11.57 19.61 1.57
N ALA A 195 -12.72 18.99 1.32
CA ALA A 195 -13.93 19.18 2.13
C ALA A 195 -13.72 18.76 3.59
N MET A 196 -13.07 17.62 3.84
CA MET A 196 -12.75 17.13 5.19
C MET A 196 -11.82 18.07 5.95
N SER A 197 -10.85 18.69 5.28
CA SER A 197 -9.92 19.66 5.91
C SER A 197 -10.59 20.93 6.42
N GLN A 198 -11.82 21.20 5.96
CA GLN A 198 -12.63 22.37 6.32
C GLN A 198 -13.76 22.03 7.29
N ASN A 199 -13.79 20.81 7.82
CA ASN A 199 -14.84 20.34 8.72
C ASN A 199 -14.28 19.37 9.78
N PHE A 200 -15.12 18.96 10.72
CA PHE A 200 -14.82 17.87 11.64
C PHE A 200 -15.06 16.54 10.95
N PHE A 201 -14.10 15.63 11.07
CA PHE A 201 -14.24 14.25 10.63
C PHE A 201 -13.79 13.30 11.74
N ARG A 202 -14.30 12.07 11.68
CA ARG A 202 -13.81 10.96 12.51
C ARG A 202 -13.03 10.02 11.62
N VAL A 203 -11.88 9.58 12.07
CA VAL A 203 -11.11 8.54 11.38
C VAL A 203 -11.86 7.21 11.43
N ARG A 204 -11.55 6.29 10.50
CA ARG A 204 -12.07 4.93 10.55
C ARG A 204 -11.59 4.26 11.87
N PRO A 205 -12.50 3.87 12.77
CA PRO A 205 -12.13 3.13 13.97
C PRO A 205 -11.67 1.72 13.58
N TRP A 206 -10.72 1.17 14.32
CA TRP A 206 -10.40 -0.26 14.24
C TRP A 206 -10.21 -0.84 15.65
N PHE A 207 -10.48 -2.14 15.79
CA PHE A 207 -10.61 -2.80 17.08
C PHE A 207 -9.67 -4.01 17.15
N GLU A 208 -9.05 -4.23 18.31
CA GLU A 208 -8.11 -5.32 18.50
C GLU A 208 -8.40 -6.12 19.79
N PRO A 209 -8.32 -7.46 19.75
CA PRO A 209 -8.33 -8.28 20.96
C PRO A 209 -7.10 -7.99 21.83
N GLY A 210 -7.20 -8.24 23.13
CA GLY A 210 -6.07 -8.08 24.03
C GLY A 210 -6.31 -8.64 25.43
N PRO A 211 -5.26 -8.75 26.25
CA PRO A 211 -5.35 -9.37 27.59
C PRO A 211 -6.38 -8.71 28.53
N TRP A 212 -6.63 -7.42 28.36
CA TRP A 212 -7.59 -6.65 29.16
C TRP A 212 -8.94 -6.44 28.47
N GLY A 213 -9.22 -7.20 27.40
CA GLY A 213 -10.44 -7.07 26.63
C GLY A 213 -11.64 -7.77 27.24
N GLY A 214 -12.83 -7.21 26.96
CA GLY A 214 -14.12 -7.73 27.42
C GLY A 214 -15.07 -8.11 26.27
N GLN A 215 -16.30 -8.48 26.63
CA GLN A 215 -17.37 -8.80 25.67
C GLN A 215 -18.25 -7.59 25.32
N TRP A 216 -18.21 -6.51 26.10
CA TRP A 216 -19.12 -5.36 25.93
C TRP A 216 -19.10 -4.78 24.51
N ILE A 217 -17.92 -4.56 23.92
CA ILE A 217 -17.80 -4.05 22.54
C ILE A 217 -18.46 -5.02 21.54
N LYS A 218 -18.26 -6.33 21.71
CA LYS A 218 -18.91 -7.33 20.86
C LYS A 218 -20.43 -7.20 21.01
N GLU A 219 -20.95 -7.21 22.23
CA GLU A 219 -22.40 -7.13 22.49
C GLU A 219 -23.04 -5.88 21.87
N GLN A 220 -22.37 -4.72 21.97
CA GLN A 220 -22.92 -3.44 21.51
C GLN A 220 -22.69 -3.15 20.02
N MET A 221 -21.71 -3.78 19.38
CA MET A 221 -21.32 -3.49 17.99
C MET A 221 -21.44 -4.76 17.12
N PRO A 222 -22.66 -5.08 16.62
CA PRO A 222 -22.89 -6.33 15.92
C PRO A 222 -22.19 -6.50 14.58
N GLN A 223 -21.73 -5.40 13.99
CA GLN A 223 -20.93 -5.37 12.77
C GLN A 223 -19.49 -5.85 12.96
N LEU A 224 -19.00 -5.97 14.21
CA LEU A 224 -17.64 -6.45 14.47
C LEU A 224 -17.56 -7.98 14.41
N ALA A 225 -16.36 -8.47 14.12
CA ALA A 225 -16.07 -9.90 14.08
C ALA A 225 -16.41 -10.55 15.44
N ARG A 226 -17.10 -11.69 15.38
CA ARG A 226 -17.61 -12.38 16.57
C ARG A 226 -16.72 -13.53 17.03
N ASP A 227 -15.89 -14.01 16.11
CA ASP A 227 -14.91 -15.09 16.23
C ASP A 227 -13.56 -14.62 16.82
N VAL A 228 -13.54 -13.47 17.51
CA VAL A 228 -12.42 -13.04 18.35
C VAL A 228 -12.71 -13.30 19.83
N PRO A 229 -11.70 -13.60 20.66
CA PRO A 229 -11.92 -13.91 22.07
C PRO A 229 -12.53 -12.74 22.84
N ASN A 230 -12.11 -11.51 22.54
CA ASN A 230 -12.59 -10.27 23.15
C ASN A 230 -12.22 -9.06 22.27
N TYR A 231 -12.57 -7.85 22.72
CA TYR A 231 -11.96 -6.61 22.24
C TYR A 231 -11.42 -5.82 23.43
N ALA A 232 -10.15 -5.41 23.36
CA ALA A 232 -9.46 -4.61 24.37
C ALA A 232 -9.24 -3.17 23.94
N TRP A 233 -9.11 -2.94 22.64
CA TRP A 233 -8.75 -1.64 22.09
C TRP A 233 -9.79 -1.16 21.07
N SER A 234 -10.13 0.12 21.15
CA SER A 234 -10.75 0.90 20.07
C SER A 234 -9.77 1.98 19.67
N PHE A 235 -9.18 1.86 18.49
CA PHE A 235 -8.18 2.79 17.98
C PHE A 235 -8.86 3.84 17.12
N GLU A 236 -9.07 5.02 17.71
CA GLU A 236 -9.70 6.17 17.05
C GLU A 236 -8.82 7.42 17.05
N LEU A 237 -7.67 7.37 17.74
CA LEU A 237 -6.81 8.53 18.01
C LEU A 237 -5.32 8.26 17.73
N ILE A 238 -4.98 7.13 17.10
CA ILE A 238 -3.59 6.83 16.69
C ILE A 238 -3.43 7.24 15.23
N THR A 239 -3.30 8.55 15.01
CA THR A 239 -3.23 9.17 13.68
C THR A 239 -2.26 8.51 12.71
N PRO A 240 -1.07 8.00 13.10
CA PRO A 240 -0.19 7.30 12.17
C PRO A 240 -0.77 6.01 11.58
N GLU A 241 -1.77 5.38 12.21
CA GLU A 241 -2.28 4.05 11.85
C GLU A 241 -3.74 4.05 11.42
N ASN A 242 -4.48 5.10 11.75
CA ASN A 242 -5.87 5.26 11.36
C ASN A 242 -6.02 5.64 9.88
N GLY A 243 -7.07 5.13 9.25
CA GLY A 243 -7.45 5.46 7.87
C GLY A 243 -8.68 6.35 7.80
N ILE A 244 -9.04 6.74 6.59
CA ILE A 244 -10.31 7.39 6.25
C ILE A 244 -11.06 6.50 5.26
N CYS A 245 -12.39 6.61 5.24
CA CYS A 245 -13.24 5.87 4.32
C CYS A 245 -14.00 6.87 3.44
N PHE A 246 -13.97 6.65 2.14
CA PHE A 246 -14.80 7.37 1.17
C PHE A 246 -15.89 6.43 0.71
N GLU A 247 -17.13 6.90 0.73
CA GLU A 247 -18.30 6.16 0.26
C GLU A 247 -18.91 6.90 -0.92
N SER A 248 -19.31 6.16 -1.95
CA SER A 248 -20.13 6.67 -3.05
C SER A 248 -21.18 5.65 -3.40
N ASP A 249 -22.42 6.10 -3.63
CA ASP A 249 -23.54 5.25 -4.04
C ASP A 249 -23.81 4.05 -3.09
N GLY A 250 -23.55 4.22 -1.79
CA GLY A 250 -23.75 3.16 -0.80
C GLY A 250 -22.67 2.08 -0.81
N ARG A 251 -21.50 2.37 -1.39
CA ARG A 251 -20.36 1.45 -1.56
C ARG A 251 -19.03 2.07 -1.17
#